data_AF-A0A804U8W9-F1
#
_entry.id   AF-A0A804U8W9-F1
#
_cell.length_a   1.000
_cell.length_b   1.000
_cell.length_c   1.000
_cell.angle_alpha   90.00
_cell.angle_beta   90.00
_cell.angle_gamma   90.00
#
_symmetry.space_group_name_H-M   'P 1'
#
loop_
_entity.id
_entity.type
_entity.pdbx_description
1 polymer ?
#
loop_
_entity_poly.entity_id
_entity_poly.type
_entity_poly.pdbx_seq_one_letter_code
_entity_poly.pdbx_strand_id
1 'polypeptide(L)'
;MLIFTADFLAAMLIRATGHELEMARNRSLKSLDLTKAVKDTVNVSAGDVASLIYLWNPWAIVTCVGSCTSPIENLMVVIMIYGSCSRLAPLAAFGYVMATHLSLYPAILIVPVILLLGYGLDAPPPKVFVIKGSIARKSDVSDNDKTSRQRVVQQFSWKPVLHFIFWLFIWSCHVLLLSSVILKKVGGLHEMFEKTYGFILTVKDLSPNIGVLWYFFAEVFDFFRNFFLMVFNMNIIFMVLPLAIRLKHRPCFLAFVYTAIVAILKSYPSAGDSALYLGLLGLFVNELAVHILLVFWIYWSLPT
;
A
#
# COMPACT_ATOMS: atom_id res chain seq x y z
N MET A 1 25.51 2.78 -8.97
CA MET A 1 25.68 3.02 -7.51
C MET A 1 24.39 3.53 -6.87
N LEU A 2 23.84 4.68 -7.28
CA LEU A 2 22.65 5.28 -6.64
C LEU A 2 21.39 4.38 -6.67
N ILE A 3 21.17 3.68 -7.79
CA ILE A 3 20.01 2.78 -7.96
C ILE A 3 20.12 1.56 -7.03
N PHE A 4 21.31 0.96 -6.94
CA PHE A 4 21.56 -0.15 -6.02
C PHE A 4 21.37 0.26 -4.55
N THR A 5 21.84 1.46 -4.18
CA THR A 5 21.62 1.97 -2.81
C THR A 5 20.14 2.20 -2.53
N ALA A 6 19.34 2.57 -3.54
CA ALA A 6 17.90 2.75 -3.38
C ALA A 6 17.19 1.42 -3.08
N ASP A 7 17.51 0.35 -3.80
CA ASP A 7 16.92 -0.97 -3.55
C ASP A 7 17.36 -1.57 -2.21
N PHE A 8 18.61 -1.38 -1.82
CA PHE A 8 19.08 -1.78 -0.49
C PHE A 8 18.35 -1.00 0.62
N LEU A 9 18.17 0.31 0.44
CA LEU A 9 17.42 1.13 1.40
C LEU A 9 15.93 0.73 1.44
N ALA A 10 15.32 0.40 0.30
CA ALA A 10 13.96 -0.09 0.24
C ALA A 10 13.80 -1.41 1.00
N ALA A 11 14.73 -2.36 0.83
CA ALA A 11 14.74 -3.62 1.58
C ALA A 11 14.83 -3.39 3.10
N MET A 12 15.71 -2.48 3.53
CA MET A 12 15.86 -2.12 4.94
C MET A 12 14.61 -1.46 5.53
N LEU A 13 13.92 -0.62 4.76
CA LEU A 13 12.66 -0.01 5.19
C LEU A 13 11.49 -1.01 5.20
N ILE A 14 11.45 -1.98 4.29
CA ILE A 14 10.49 -3.10 4.34
C ILE A 14 10.69 -3.90 5.63
N ARG A 15 11.95 -4.21 5.98
CA ARG A 15 12.30 -4.87 7.25
C ARG A 15 11.80 -4.08 8.45
N ALA A 16 12.09 -2.77 8.49
CA ALA A 16 11.66 -1.89 9.57
C ALA A 16 10.13 -1.81 9.68
N THR A 17 9.43 -1.76 8.53
CA THR A 17 7.96 -1.79 8.46
C THR A 17 7.41 -3.08 9.08
N GLY A 18 8.04 -4.22 8.82
CA GLY A 18 7.63 -5.49 9.40
C GLY A 18 7.87 -5.60 10.89
N HIS A 19 8.98 -5.03 11.39
CA HIS A 19 9.25 -4.97 12.83
C HIS A 19 8.25 -4.07 13.55
N GLU A 20 7.88 -2.91 12.98
CA GLU A 20 6.82 -2.05 13.51
C GLU A 20 5.48 -2.79 13.59
N LEU A 21 5.11 -3.53 12.53
CA LEU A 21 3.88 -4.32 12.49
C LEU A 21 3.89 -5.46 13.53
N GLU A 22 5.03 -6.12 13.71
CA GLU A 22 5.20 -7.19 14.70
C GLU A 22 5.13 -6.67 16.13
N MET A 23 5.78 -5.54 16.42
CA MET A 23 5.69 -4.88 17.73
C MET A 23 4.26 -4.48 18.05
N ALA A 24 3.55 -3.93 17.08
CA ALA A 24 2.16 -3.53 17.18
C ALA A 24 1.28 -4.77 17.52
N ARG A 25 1.39 -5.84 16.73
CA ARG A 25 0.74 -7.14 16.98
C ARG A 25 1.03 -7.69 18.38
N ASN A 26 2.29 -7.66 18.82
CA ASN A 26 2.70 -8.18 20.13
C ASN A 26 2.11 -7.36 21.29
N ARG A 27 2.02 -6.03 21.16
CA ARG A 27 1.32 -5.17 22.13
C ARG A 27 -0.16 -5.54 22.22
N SER A 28 -0.82 -5.78 21.07
CA SER A 28 -2.21 -6.23 21.04
C SER A 28 -2.39 -7.64 21.64
N LEU A 29 -1.46 -8.57 21.42
CA LEU A 29 -1.52 -9.91 22.02
C LEU A 29 -1.34 -9.88 23.54
N LYS A 30 -0.46 -8.99 24.02
CA LYS A 30 -0.24 -8.78 25.46
C LYS A 30 -1.47 -8.23 26.15
N SER A 31 -2.22 -7.29 25.54
CA SER A 31 -3.49 -6.82 26.11
C SER A 31 -4.59 -7.88 26.08
N LEU A 32 -4.47 -8.90 25.22
CA LEU A 32 -5.39 -10.02 25.12
C LEU A 32 -5.02 -11.21 26.02
N ASP A 33 -3.89 -11.18 26.74
CA ASP A 33 -3.32 -12.29 27.54
C ASP A 33 -3.08 -13.59 26.75
N LEU A 34 -3.05 -13.51 25.41
CA LEU A 34 -2.91 -14.67 24.53
C LEU A 34 -1.43 -15.00 24.22
N THR A 35 -0.50 -14.36 24.93
CA THR A 35 0.95 -14.48 24.68
C THR A 35 1.46 -15.90 24.85
N LYS A 36 0.82 -16.70 25.73
CA LYS A 36 1.19 -18.10 25.99
C LYS A 36 0.89 -19.04 24.82
N ALA A 37 -0.14 -18.75 24.01
CA ALA A 37 -0.51 -19.59 22.86
C ALA A 37 0.30 -19.29 21.58
N VAL A 38 0.87 -18.08 21.46
CA VAL A 38 1.63 -17.65 20.28
C VAL A 38 3.12 -18.02 20.39
N LYS A 39 3.65 -18.16 21.61
CA LYS A 39 5.07 -18.46 21.86
C LYS A 39 5.52 -19.82 21.32
N ASP A 40 4.58 -20.73 21.05
CA ASP A 40 4.85 -22.08 20.53
C ASP A 40 4.98 -22.13 18.99
N THR A 41 4.67 -21.04 18.29
CA THR A 41 4.89 -20.95 16.83
C THR A 41 6.28 -20.40 16.52
N VAL A 42 7.00 -21.05 15.61
CA VAL A 42 8.36 -20.65 15.19
C VAL A 42 8.37 -19.17 14.79
N ASN A 43 9.12 -18.38 15.56
CA ASN A 43 9.09 -16.92 15.53
C ASN A 43 9.98 -16.38 14.40
N VAL A 44 9.61 -16.66 13.15
CA VAL A 44 10.24 -16.02 11.99
C VAL A 44 9.68 -14.60 11.86
N SER A 45 10.55 -13.60 11.99
CA SER A 45 10.24 -12.19 11.78
C SER A 45 9.81 -11.98 10.33
N ALA A 46 8.51 -11.71 10.12
CA ALA A 46 7.94 -11.53 8.78
C ALA A 46 8.64 -10.40 7.99
N GLY A 47 9.15 -9.38 8.70
CA GLY A 47 9.95 -8.29 8.10
C GLY A 47 11.28 -8.75 7.52
N ASP A 48 11.99 -9.68 8.19
CA ASP A 48 13.28 -10.17 7.70
C ASP A 48 13.07 -11.01 6.44
N VAL A 49 12.06 -11.89 6.43
CA VAL A 49 11.67 -12.67 5.26
C VAL A 49 11.27 -11.77 4.09
N ALA A 50 10.44 -10.75 4.32
CA ALA A 50 10.03 -9.82 3.27
C ALA A 50 11.21 -9.06 2.66
N SER A 51 12.16 -8.62 3.48
CA SER A 51 13.37 -7.94 3.00
C SER A 51 14.26 -8.85 2.15
N LEU A 52 14.38 -10.12 2.52
CA LEU A 52 15.13 -11.12 1.77
C LEU A 52 14.45 -11.44 0.43
N ILE A 53 13.12 -11.61 0.43
CA ILE A 53 12.35 -11.85 -0.78
C ILE A 53 12.49 -10.67 -1.76
N TYR A 54 12.46 -9.42 -1.27
CA TYR A 54 12.67 -8.24 -2.12
C TYR A 54 14.09 -8.22 -2.72
N LEU A 55 15.13 -8.44 -1.89
CA LEU A 55 16.52 -8.35 -2.34
C LEU A 55 16.90 -9.47 -3.33
N TRP A 56 16.36 -10.68 -3.12
CA TRP A 56 16.58 -11.84 -3.99
C TRP A 56 15.60 -11.89 -5.17
N ASN A 57 14.75 -10.87 -5.33
CA ASN A 57 13.81 -10.81 -6.43
C ASN A 57 14.56 -10.61 -7.76
N PRO A 58 14.45 -11.53 -8.74
CA PRO A 58 15.11 -11.36 -10.03
C PRO A 58 14.70 -10.06 -10.73
N TRP A 59 13.45 -9.61 -10.54
CA TRP A 59 12.98 -8.35 -11.11
C TRP A 59 13.66 -7.12 -10.50
N ALA A 60 13.92 -7.13 -9.19
CA ALA A 60 14.68 -6.06 -8.53
C ALA A 60 16.11 -6.00 -9.10
N ILE A 61 16.78 -7.15 -9.16
CA ILE A 61 18.17 -7.26 -9.65
C ILE A 61 18.27 -6.80 -11.10
N VAL A 62 17.37 -7.25 -11.98
CA VAL A 62 17.38 -6.88 -13.41
C VAL A 62 17.15 -5.38 -13.59
N THR A 63 16.20 -4.77 -12.87
CA THR A 63 15.97 -3.32 -12.99
C THR A 63 17.08 -2.48 -12.35
N CYS A 64 17.75 -3.00 -11.33
CA CYS A 64 18.98 -2.43 -10.77
C CYS A 64 20.11 -2.39 -11.81
N VAL A 65 20.37 -3.52 -12.48
CA VAL A 65 21.43 -3.64 -13.50
C VAL A 65 21.09 -2.82 -14.74
N GLY A 66 19.81 -2.83 -15.14
CA GLY A 66 19.28 -2.05 -16.26
C GLY A 66 19.28 -0.53 -16.03
N SER A 67 19.72 -0.05 -14.86
CA SER A 67 19.77 1.36 -14.50
C SER A 67 18.44 2.10 -14.70
N CYS A 68 17.33 1.43 -14.39
CA CYS A 68 15.99 1.97 -14.51
C CYS A 68 15.65 2.91 -13.33
N THR A 69 14.68 3.80 -13.48
CA THR A 69 14.18 4.65 -12.37
C THR A 69 13.26 3.90 -11.40
N SER A 70 12.81 2.69 -11.75
CA SER A 70 11.85 1.90 -10.95
C SER A 70 12.29 1.65 -9.50
N PRO A 71 13.57 1.34 -9.18
CA PRO A 71 14.03 1.26 -7.79
C PRO A 71 13.82 2.54 -6.97
N ILE A 72 13.89 3.72 -7.61
CA ILE A 72 13.65 5.01 -6.95
C ILE A 72 12.15 5.18 -6.69
N GLU A 73 11.28 4.85 -7.66
CA GLU A 73 9.82 4.82 -7.47
C GLU A 73 9.43 3.90 -6.31
N ASN A 74 9.98 2.68 -6.31
CA ASN A 74 9.74 1.68 -5.28
C ASN A 74 10.18 2.17 -3.90
N LEU A 75 11.38 2.77 -3.81
CA LEU A 75 11.87 3.35 -2.57
C LEU A 75 10.91 4.44 -2.03
N MET A 76 10.42 5.34 -2.88
CA MET A 76 9.49 6.40 -2.44
C MET A 76 8.17 5.84 -1.94
N VAL A 77 7.63 4.80 -2.59
CA VAL A 77 6.43 4.08 -2.12
C VAL A 77 6.68 3.39 -0.77
N VAL A 78 7.84 2.75 -0.59
CA VAL A 78 8.20 2.11 0.69
C VAL A 78 8.39 3.14 1.80
N ILE A 79 9.05 4.28 1.53
CA ILE A 79 9.19 5.39 2.48
C ILE A 79 7.80 5.89 2.92
N MET A 80 6.88 6.04 1.98
CA MET A 80 5.51 6.44 2.27
C MET A 80 4.81 5.43 3.19
N ILE A 81 4.89 4.13 2.90
CA ILE A 81 4.27 3.08 3.71
C ILE A 81 4.91 3.03 5.11
N TYR A 82 6.24 3.03 5.19
CA TYR A 82 6.99 3.03 6.45
C TYR A 82 6.66 4.25 7.31
N GLY A 83 6.72 5.46 6.74
CA GLY A 83 6.37 6.70 7.44
C GLY A 83 4.93 6.69 7.95
N SER A 84 4.02 6.06 7.21
CA SER A 84 2.64 5.90 7.61
C SER A 84 2.46 4.91 8.75
N CYS A 85 3.20 3.80 8.73
CA CYS A 85 3.26 2.81 9.81
C CYS A 85 3.80 3.47 11.10
N SER A 86 4.97 4.10 11.04
CA SER A 86 5.60 4.75 12.21
C SER A 86 4.90 6.05 12.66
N ARG A 87 3.78 6.46 12.02
CA ARG A 87 3.07 7.74 12.23
C ARG A 87 3.95 9.00 12.06
N LEU A 88 5.02 8.89 11.26
CA LEU A 88 5.87 10.00 10.85
C LEU A 88 5.27 10.68 9.62
N ALA A 89 4.27 11.53 9.86
CA ALA A 89 3.57 12.31 8.83
C ALA A 89 4.48 13.04 7.81
N PRO A 90 5.56 13.75 8.20
CA PRO A 90 6.42 14.43 7.21
C PRO A 90 7.15 13.46 6.28
N LEU A 91 7.60 12.32 6.80
CA LEU A 91 8.29 11.29 6.01
C LEU A 91 7.32 10.61 5.03
N ALA A 92 6.10 10.31 5.51
CA ALA A 92 5.04 9.75 4.68
C ALA A 92 4.64 10.71 3.54
N ALA A 93 4.50 12.00 3.86
CA ALA A 93 4.15 13.03 2.89
C ALA A 93 5.24 13.23 1.83
N PHE A 94 6.51 13.24 2.24
CA PHE A 94 7.64 13.32 1.32
C PHE A 94 7.65 12.14 0.33
N GLY A 95 7.56 10.91 0.85
CA GLY A 95 7.50 9.70 0.01
C GLY A 95 6.31 9.72 -0.96
N TYR A 96 5.13 10.14 -0.49
CA TYR A 96 3.93 10.27 -1.33
C TYR A 96 4.14 11.29 -2.46
N VAL A 97 4.57 12.52 -2.15
CA VAL A 97 4.73 13.58 -3.15
C VAL A 97 5.76 13.17 -4.21
N MET A 98 6.92 12.64 -3.77
CA MET A 98 7.94 12.16 -4.70
C MET A 98 7.44 10.99 -5.55
N ALA A 99 6.76 10.01 -4.96
CA ALA A 99 6.18 8.90 -5.71
C ALA A 99 5.18 9.37 -6.77
N THR A 100 4.26 10.29 -6.41
CA THR A 100 3.27 10.84 -7.35
C THR A 100 3.89 11.67 -8.48
N HIS A 101 5.02 12.31 -8.21
CA HIS A 101 5.75 13.09 -9.20
C HIS A 101 6.52 12.21 -10.19
N LEU A 102 7.06 11.07 -9.73
CA LEU A 102 7.73 10.10 -10.61
C LEU A 102 6.71 9.26 -11.40
N SER A 103 5.59 8.89 -10.77
CA SER A 103 4.52 8.13 -11.40
C SER A 103 3.16 8.58 -10.87
N LEU A 104 2.15 8.74 -11.73
CA LEU A 104 0.82 9.20 -11.31
C LEU A 104 0.07 8.17 -10.44
N TYR A 105 0.27 6.87 -10.67
CA TYR A 105 -0.55 5.80 -10.08
C TYR A 105 -0.44 5.64 -8.56
N PRO A 106 0.74 5.81 -7.92
CA PRO A 106 0.87 5.86 -6.47
C PRO A 106 -0.08 6.85 -5.76
N ALA A 107 -0.69 7.81 -6.46
CA ALA A 107 -1.70 8.70 -5.88
C ALA A 107 -2.89 7.95 -5.24
N ILE A 108 -3.23 6.76 -5.77
CA ILE A 108 -4.31 5.91 -5.22
C ILE A 108 -4.01 5.45 -3.79
N LEU A 109 -2.72 5.36 -3.41
CA LEU A 109 -2.30 4.96 -2.07
C LEU A 109 -2.58 6.04 -1.00
N ILE A 110 -3.11 7.22 -1.37
CA ILE A 110 -3.54 8.23 -0.40
C ILE A 110 -4.58 7.69 0.58
N VAL A 111 -5.49 6.82 0.11
CA VAL A 111 -6.57 6.24 0.93
C VAL A 111 -6.01 5.35 2.05
N PRO A 112 -5.20 4.31 1.77
CA PRO A 112 -4.61 3.48 2.82
C PRO A 112 -3.66 4.29 3.72
N VAL A 113 -2.94 5.28 3.21
CA VAL A 113 -2.08 6.16 4.02
C VAL A 113 -2.90 6.94 5.06
N ILE A 114 -3.99 7.60 4.64
CA ILE A 114 -4.88 8.34 5.57
C ILE A 114 -5.49 7.39 6.61
N LEU A 115 -5.92 6.20 6.19
CA LEU A 115 -6.47 5.20 7.10
C LEU A 115 -5.41 4.71 8.11
N LEU A 116 -4.17 4.50 7.66
CA LEU A 116 -3.07 4.03 8.50
C LEU A 116 -2.64 5.09 9.53
N LEU A 117 -2.57 6.37 9.14
CA LEU A 117 -2.30 7.47 10.07
C LEU A 117 -3.45 7.67 11.07
N GLY A 118 -4.70 7.59 10.60
CA GLY A 118 -5.87 7.88 11.42
C GLY A 118 -6.26 6.78 12.40
N TYR A 119 -6.23 5.50 11.98
CA TYR A 119 -6.50 4.36 12.86
C TYR A 119 -5.24 3.88 13.61
N GLY A 120 -4.05 4.12 13.06
CA GLY A 120 -2.79 3.54 13.53
C GLY A 120 -2.51 2.14 13.02
N LEU A 121 -1.27 1.69 13.26
CA LEU A 121 -0.94 0.28 13.32
C LEU A 121 -1.77 -0.34 14.48
N ASP A 122 -2.59 -1.34 14.15
CA ASP A 122 -3.48 -2.12 15.03
C ASP A 122 -4.89 -1.59 15.32
N ALA A 123 -5.89 -2.32 14.83
CA ALA A 123 -6.66 -3.12 15.78
C ALA A 123 -6.70 -4.59 15.36
N PRO A 124 -6.74 -5.52 16.34
CA PRO A 124 -7.22 -6.87 16.07
C PRO A 124 -8.70 -6.80 15.64
N PRO A 125 -9.21 -7.82 14.91
CA PRO A 125 -10.60 -7.84 14.47
C PRO A 125 -11.53 -7.58 15.65
N PRO A 126 -12.53 -6.69 15.53
CA PRO A 126 -13.48 -6.41 16.62
C PRO A 126 -14.15 -7.69 17.13
N LYS A 127 -14.24 -8.72 16.27
CA LYS A 127 -14.74 -10.06 16.60
C LYS A 127 -13.94 -10.76 17.71
N VAL A 128 -12.62 -10.56 17.80
CA VAL A 128 -11.78 -11.19 18.84
C VAL A 128 -12.05 -10.58 20.21
N PHE A 129 -12.27 -9.26 20.27
CA PHE A 129 -12.70 -8.59 21.50
C PHE A 129 -14.11 -9.03 21.93
N VAL A 130 -15.03 -9.23 20.98
CA VAL A 130 -16.38 -9.78 21.27
C VAL A 130 -16.28 -11.20 21.84
N ILE A 131 -15.39 -12.04 21.30
CA ILE A 131 -15.18 -13.41 21.79
C ILE A 131 -14.57 -13.40 23.21
N LYS A 132 -13.49 -12.66 23.49
CA LYS A 132 -12.95 -12.54 24.87
C LYS A 132 -14.01 -12.02 25.83
N GLY A 133 -14.78 -11.00 25.43
CA GLY A 133 -15.90 -10.50 26.22
C GLY A 133 -17.05 -11.50 26.40
N SER A 134 -17.22 -12.48 25.51
CA SER A 134 -18.21 -13.56 25.66
C SER A 134 -17.72 -14.73 26.51
N ILE A 135 -16.41 -15.05 26.46
CA ILE A 135 -15.78 -16.07 27.29
C ILE A 135 -15.68 -15.59 28.74
N ALA A 136 -15.28 -14.33 28.96
CA ALA A 136 -15.29 -13.70 30.29
C ALA A 136 -16.72 -13.58 30.88
N ARG A 137 -17.73 -13.37 30.04
CA ARG A 137 -19.14 -13.39 30.48
C ARG A 137 -19.68 -14.78 30.84
N LYS A 138 -19.00 -15.86 30.43
CA LYS A 138 -19.36 -17.23 30.82
C LYS A 138 -18.70 -17.64 32.15
N SER A 139 -17.63 -16.98 32.58
CA SER A 139 -16.96 -17.26 33.86
C SER A 139 -17.53 -16.47 35.04
N ASP A 140 -18.16 -15.31 34.81
CA ASP A 140 -18.64 -14.46 35.89
C ASP A 140 -20.16 -14.20 35.79
N VAL A 141 -20.95 -14.92 36.59
CA VAL A 141 -22.29 -14.48 36.99
C VAL A 141 -22.14 -13.75 38.32
N SER A 142 -22.06 -12.42 38.26
CA SER A 142 -22.32 -11.53 39.39
C SER A 142 -22.88 -10.22 38.84
N ASP A 143 -24.02 -9.84 39.39
CA ASP A 143 -24.80 -8.68 39.01
C ASP A 143 -24.06 -7.35 39.17
N ASN A 144 -24.53 -6.39 38.37
CA ASN A 144 -24.47 -4.95 38.59
C ASN A 144 -23.21 -4.19 38.12
N ASP A 145 -23.14 -3.90 36.82
CA ASP A 145 -22.85 -2.53 36.37
C ASP A 145 -23.34 -2.30 34.92
N LYS A 146 -24.41 -1.52 34.77
CA LYS A 146 -25.02 -1.19 33.48
C LYS A 146 -24.46 0.09 32.82
N THR A 147 -23.30 0.59 33.26
CA THR A 147 -22.86 1.96 32.87
C THR A 147 -21.57 2.06 32.05
N SER A 148 -20.91 0.95 31.68
CA SER A 148 -19.63 0.97 30.94
C SER A 148 -19.62 0.19 29.61
N ARG A 149 -20.80 -0.07 29.03
CA ARG A 149 -20.98 -0.70 27.70
C ARG A 149 -20.69 0.25 26.53
N GLN A 150 -19.70 1.13 26.67
CA GLN A 150 -19.39 2.17 25.68
C GLN A 150 -18.25 1.72 24.77
N ARG A 151 -18.63 1.07 23.67
CA ARG A 151 -17.99 1.11 22.33
C ARG A 151 -16.49 1.42 22.34
N VAL A 152 -15.63 0.38 22.33
CA VAL A 152 -14.29 0.49 21.74
C VAL A 152 -14.45 0.52 20.21
N VAL A 153 -15.15 1.55 19.71
CA VAL A 153 -15.11 1.92 18.30
C VAL A 153 -13.81 2.69 18.19
N GLN A 154 -12.83 2.07 17.54
CA GLN A 154 -11.54 2.64 17.22
C GLN A 154 -11.75 4.06 16.64
N GLN A 155 -11.46 5.06 17.46
CA GLN A 155 -11.77 6.44 17.13
C GLN A 155 -10.69 6.94 16.17
N PHE A 156 -11.10 7.32 14.97
CA PHE A 156 -10.21 7.86 13.95
C PHE A 156 -9.57 9.15 14.45
N SER A 157 -8.23 9.16 14.55
CA SER A 157 -7.47 10.32 15.01
C SER A 157 -7.20 11.26 13.84
N TRP A 158 -7.87 12.41 13.84
CA TRP A 158 -7.69 13.44 12.81
C TRP A 158 -6.38 14.22 12.95
N LYS A 159 -5.78 14.29 14.15
CA LYS A 159 -4.55 15.05 14.41
C LYS A 159 -3.37 14.66 13.50
N PRO A 160 -2.96 13.37 13.40
CA PRO A 160 -1.87 12.97 12.51
C PRO A 160 -2.22 13.17 11.03
N VAL A 161 -3.50 13.01 10.67
CA VAL A 161 -3.96 13.19 9.29
C VAL A 161 -3.88 14.65 8.86
N LEU A 162 -4.32 15.59 9.71
CA LEU A 162 -4.19 17.02 9.44
C LEU A 162 -2.72 17.45 9.34
N HIS A 163 -1.87 16.92 10.22
CA HIS A 163 -0.43 17.18 10.16
C HIS A 163 0.18 16.62 8.86
N PHE A 164 -0.25 15.45 8.40
CA PHE A 164 0.15 14.89 7.11
C PHE A 164 -0.32 15.74 5.92
N ILE A 165 -1.56 16.21 5.91
CA ILE A 165 -2.08 17.10 4.85
C ILE A 165 -1.28 18.39 4.78
N PHE A 166 -0.94 18.97 5.94
CA PHE A 166 -0.10 20.16 6.01
C PHE A 166 1.29 19.93 5.40
N TRP A 167 1.97 18.84 5.76
CA TRP A 167 3.27 18.49 5.17
C TRP A 167 3.18 18.13 3.69
N LEU A 168 2.10 17.49 3.26
CA LEU A 168 1.83 17.16 1.87
C LEU A 168 1.70 18.43 1.01
N PHE A 169 1.02 19.46 1.53
CA PHE A 169 0.96 20.76 0.88
C PHE A 169 2.35 21.41 0.75
N ILE A 170 3.13 21.44 1.83
CA ILE A 170 4.49 22.01 1.82
C ILE A 170 5.38 21.30 0.79
N TRP A 171 5.45 19.97 0.82
CA TRP A 171 6.28 19.21 -0.10
C TRP A 171 5.81 19.35 -1.56
N SER A 172 4.50 19.35 -1.80
CA SER A 172 3.94 19.57 -3.13
C SER A 172 4.31 20.96 -3.67
N CYS A 173 4.17 22.01 -2.86
CA CYS A 173 4.59 23.36 -3.24
C CYS A 173 6.09 23.41 -3.53
N HIS A 174 6.91 22.76 -2.70
CA HIS A 174 8.35 22.72 -2.90
C HIS A 174 8.73 22.06 -4.23
N VAL A 175 8.16 20.90 -4.54
CA VAL A 175 8.43 20.18 -5.80
C VAL A 175 7.97 21.00 -7.02
N LEU A 176 6.80 21.64 -6.95
CA LEU A 176 6.30 22.49 -8.03
C LEU A 176 7.14 23.77 -8.22
N LEU A 177 7.66 24.35 -7.14
CA LEU A 177 8.57 25.49 -7.23
C LEU A 177 9.90 25.07 -7.87
N LEU A 178 10.47 23.94 -7.45
CA LEU A 178 11.68 23.39 -8.06
C LEU A 178 11.47 23.10 -9.56
N SER A 179 10.36 22.46 -9.93
CA SER A 179 10.07 22.16 -11.33
C SER A 179 9.86 23.42 -12.15
N SER A 180 9.19 24.45 -11.59
CA SER A 180 9.05 25.76 -12.22
C SER A 180 10.39 26.46 -12.48
N VAL A 181 11.31 26.44 -11.51
CA VAL A 181 12.65 27.04 -11.65
C VAL A 181 13.46 26.33 -12.73
N ILE A 182 13.43 24.99 -12.75
CA ILE A 182 14.17 24.17 -13.73
C ILE A 182 13.58 24.39 -15.14
N LEU A 183 12.26 24.39 -15.26
CA LEU A 183 11.56 24.39 -16.55
C LEU A 183 11.26 25.80 -17.10
N LYS A 184 11.73 26.85 -16.43
CA LYS A 184 11.55 28.25 -16.86
C LYS A 184 12.07 28.52 -18.28
N LYS A 185 12.97 27.68 -18.80
CA LYS A 185 13.55 27.80 -20.14
C LYS A 185 12.81 27.01 -21.23
N VAL A 186 11.88 26.11 -20.88
CA VAL A 186 11.30 25.10 -21.80
C VAL A 186 9.76 25.06 -21.68
N GLY A 187 9.11 26.24 -21.62
CA GLY A 187 7.63 26.33 -21.65
C GLY A 187 6.90 26.23 -20.30
N GLY A 188 7.62 26.11 -19.19
CA GLY A 188 7.08 26.25 -17.83
C GLY A 188 6.18 25.11 -17.36
N LEU A 189 5.48 25.31 -16.24
CA LEU A 189 4.72 24.26 -15.54
C LEU A 189 3.61 23.62 -16.38
N HIS A 190 2.89 24.40 -17.18
CA HIS A 190 1.76 23.89 -17.97
C HIS A 190 2.19 22.79 -18.95
N GLU A 191 3.33 23.00 -19.63
CA GLU A 191 3.90 22.01 -20.55
C GLU A 191 4.31 20.73 -19.81
N MET A 192 4.89 20.84 -18.61
CA MET A 192 5.16 19.66 -17.75
C MET A 192 3.89 18.86 -17.46
N PHE A 193 2.80 19.52 -17.07
CA PHE A 193 1.55 18.83 -16.74
C PHE A 193 0.94 18.14 -17.95
N GLU A 194 0.93 18.81 -19.10
CA GLU A 194 0.42 18.25 -20.34
C GLU A 194 1.24 17.05 -20.82
N LYS A 195 2.57 17.17 -20.81
CA LYS A 195 3.49 16.13 -21.31
C LYS A 195 3.68 14.96 -20.36
N THR A 196 3.60 15.18 -19.04
CA THR A 196 3.76 14.10 -18.05
C THR A 196 2.43 13.44 -17.73
N TYR A 197 1.46 14.19 -17.20
CA TYR A 197 0.22 13.62 -16.72
C TYR A 197 -0.84 13.50 -17.82
N GLY A 198 -0.93 14.48 -18.72
CA GLY A 198 -1.83 14.41 -19.87
C GLY A 198 -1.48 13.24 -20.81
N PHE A 199 -0.19 12.97 -21.00
CA PHE A 199 0.29 11.82 -21.78
C PHE A 199 -0.09 10.48 -21.15
N ILE A 200 0.11 10.32 -19.83
CA ILE A 200 -0.23 9.08 -19.11
C ILE A 200 -1.73 8.80 -19.17
N LEU A 201 -2.57 9.81 -18.97
CA LEU A 201 -4.03 9.65 -18.98
C LEU A 201 -4.61 9.40 -20.38
N THR A 202 -4.01 10.00 -21.40
CA THR A 202 -4.48 9.87 -22.79
C THR A 202 -3.87 8.65 -23.51
N VAL A 203 -2.88 7.97 -22.91
CA VAL A 203 -2.17 6.79 -23.45
C VAL A 203 -1.92 6.92 -24.96
N LYS A 204 -1.27 8.03 -25.36
CA LYS A 204 -1.06 8.36 -26.78
C LYS A 204 -0.02 7.47 -27.45
N ASP A 205 0.87 6.85 -26.67
CA ASP A 205 1.92 5.98 -27.17
C ASP A 205 1.56 4.52 -26.90
N LEU A 206 1.49 3.75 -27.99
CA LEU A 206 1.15 2.33 -27.99
C LEU A 206 2.37 1.46 -28.29
N SER A 207 3.56 1.99 -28.00
CA SER A 207 4.79 1.21 -28.05
C SER A 207 4.68 -0.06 -27.21
N PRO A 208 5.21 -1.20 -27.70
CA PRO A 208 5.14 -2.48 -27.01
C PRO A 208 5.57 -2.41 -25.54
N ASN A 209 4.68 -2.82 -24.65
CA ASN A 209 4.95 -2.89 -23.21
C ASN A 209 4.34 -4.17 -22.59
N ILE A 210 4.76 -4.50 -21.37
CA ILE A 210 4.30 -5.74 -20.70
C ILE A 210 2.85 -5.63 -20.17
N GLY A 211 2.27 -4.43 -20.20
CA GLY A 211 1.03 -4.08 -19.52
C GLY A 211 -0.22 -4.54 -20.24
N VAL A 212 -1.26 -4.82 -19.45
CA VAL A 212 -2.57 -5.24 -19.95
C VAL A 212 -3.21 -4.19 -20.85
N LEU A 213 -3.02 -2.90 -20.54
CA LEU A 213 -3.59 -1.81 -21.34
C LEU A 213 -3.02 -1.81 -22.75
N TRP A 214 -1.73 -2.11 -22.93
CA TRP A 214 -1.14 -2.17 -24.26
C TRP A 214 -1.76 -3.28 -25.11
N TYR A 215 -1.84 -4.51 -24.61
CA TYR A 215 -2.46 -5.61 -25.34
C TYR A 215 -3.91 -5.30 -25.75
N PHE A 216 -4.67 -4.70 -24.83
CA PHE A 216 -6.05 -4.32 -25.12
C PHE A 216 -6.14 -3.23 -26.19
N PHE A 217 -5.38 -2.15 -26.05
CA PHE A 217 -5.43 -1.03 -26.99
C PHE A 217 -4.69 -1.30 -28.31
N ALA A 218 -3.78 -2.28 -28.37
CA ALA A 218 -3.21 -2.74 -29.63
C ALA A 218 -4.29 -3.41 -30.51
N GLU A 219 -5.25 -4.10 -29.89
CA GLU A 219 -6.31 -4.83 -30.60
C GLU A 219 -7.55 -3.96 -30.92
N VAL A 220 -7.83 -2.95 -30.09
CA VAL A 220 -9.04 -2.12 -30.24
C VAL A 220 -8.91 -1.09 -31.37
N PHE A 221 -9.99 -0.96 -32.14
CA PHE A 221 -10.15 0.05 -33.18
C PHE A 221 -9.96 1.48 -32.64
N ASP A 222 -9.25 2.29 -33.41
CA ASP A 222 -8.93 3.69 -33.07
C ASP A 222 -10.15 4.53 -32.74
N PHE A 223 -11.28 4.28 -33.43
CA PHE A 223 -12.52 4.99 -33.22
C PHE A 223 -13.07 4.88 -31.78
N PHE A 224 -12.91 3.72 -31.14
CA PHE A 224 -13.44 3.47 -29.79
C PHE A 224 -12.43 3.70 -28.66
N ARG A 225 -11.17 4.05 -28.97
CA ARG A 225 -10.10 4.18 -27.97
C ARG A 225 -10.47 5.11 -26.82
N ASN A 226 -11.00 6.30 -27.13
CA ASN A 226 -11.34 7.29 -26.11
C ASN A 226 -12.43 6.79 -25.16
N PHE A 227 -13.42 6.04 -25.67
CA PHE A 227 -14.45 5.41 -24.85
C PHE A 227 -13.84 4.40 -23.87
N PHE A 228 -13.01 3.48 -24.38
CA PHE A 228 -12.38 2.47 -23.52
C PHE A 228 -11.38 3.09 -22.53
N LEU A 229 -10.64 4.14 -22.90
CA LEU A 229 -9.76 4.87 -21.99
C LEU A 229 -10.54 5.44 -20.80
N MET A 230 -11.71 6.04 -21.05
CA MET A 230 -12.57 6.51 -19.97
C MET A 230 -13.04 5.35 -19.08
N VAL A 231 -13.44 4.22 -19.67
CA VAL A 231 -13.88 3.03 -18.93
C VAL A 231 -12.77 2.46 -18.05
N PHE A 232 -11.53 2.33 -18.55
CA PHE A 232 -10.41 1.84 -17.75
C PHE A 232 -10.06 2.74 -16.58
N ASN A 233 -10.00 4.06 -16.81
CA ASN A 233 -9.74 5.02 -15.74
C ASN A 233 -10.85 4.98 -14.67
N MET A 234 -12.11 4.86 -15.08
CA MET A 234 -13.23 4.66 -14.15
C MET A 234 -13.16 3.32 -13.41
N ASN A 235 -12.79 2.23 -14.10
CA ASN A 235 -12.65 0.90 -13.51
C ASN A 235 -11.64 0.89 -12.35
N ILE A 236 -10.51 1.60 -12.48
CA ILE A 236 -9.53 1.72 -11.40
C ILE A 236 -10.19 2.34 -10.15
N ILE A 237 -10.97 3.40 -10.30
CA ILE A 237 -11.70 4.04 -9.19
C ILE A 237 -12.73 3.08 -8.58
N PHE A 238 -13.49 2.38 -9.43
CA PHE A 238 -14.51 1.40 -9.02
C PHE A 238 -13.92 0.16 -8.32
N MET A 239 -12.68 -0.23 -8.61
CA MET A 239 -11.99 -1.32 -7.88
C MET A 239 -11.50 -0.85 -6.50
N VAL A 240 -10.94 0.36 -6.44
CA VAL A 240 -10.35 0.94 -5.23
C VAL A 240 -11.42 1.20 -4.17
N LEU A 241 -12.54 1.83 -4.53
CA LEU A 241 -13.52 2.31 -3.54
C LEU A 241 -14.17 1.19 -2.69
N PRO A 242 -14.70 0.10 -3.27
CA PRO A 242 -15.25 -1.02 -2.50
C PRO A 242 -14.19 -1.72 -1.64
N LEU A 243 -12.96 -1.79 -2.14
CA LEU A 243 -11.86 -2.43 -1.43
C LEU A 243 -11.46 -1.62 -0.18
N ALA A 244 -11.41 -0.29 -0.28
CA ALA A 244 -11.20 0.59 0.89
C ALA A 244 -12.27 0.37 1.98
N ILE A 245 -13.54 0.24 1.58
CA ILE A 245 -14.65 0.04 2.53
C ILE A 245 -14.52 -1.32 3.22
N ARG A 246 -14.24 -2.39 2.44
CA ARG A 246 -14.17 -3.76 2.95
C ARG A 246 -12.96 -4.00 3.85
N LEU A 247 -11.80 -3.44 3.50
CA LEU A 247 -10.52 -3.68 4.20
C LEU A 247 -10.12 -2.54 5.15
N LYS A 248 -11.02 -1.60 5.45
CA LYS A 248 -10.80 -0.50 6.41
C LYS A 248 -10.18 -0.94 7.74
N HIS A 249 -10.52 -2.14 8.20
CA HIS A 249 -10.02 -2.69 9.46
C HIS A 249 -8.50 -3.04 9.43
N ARG A 250 -7.94 -3.28 8.23
CA ARG A 250 -6.53 -3.65 8.04
C ARG A 250 -5.87 -2.73 6.99
N PRO A 251 -5.54 -1.46 7.36
CA PRO A 251 -5.05 -0.46 6.41
C PRO A 251 -3.69 -0.79 5.78
N CYS A 252 -2.80 -1.50 6.49
CA CYS A 252 -1.50 -1.92 5.96
C CYS A 252 -1.65 -3.00 4.87
N PHE A 253 -2.57 -3.95 5.07
CA PHE A 253 -2.91 -4.95 4.05
C PHE A 253 -3.59 -4.29 2.84
N LEU A 254 -4.47 -3.31 3.07
CA LEU A 254 -5.05 -2.50 2.00
C LEU A 254 -3.97 -1.79 1.17
N ALA A 255 -2.95 -1.22 1.80
CA ALA A 255 -1.82 -0.59 1.10
C ALA A 255 -1.12 -1.58 0.16
N PHE A 256 -0.84 -2.80 0.64
CA PHE A 256 -0.26 -3.86 -0.17
C PHE A 256 -1.13 -4.23 -1.38
N VAL A 257 -2.43 -4.44 -1.18
CA VAL A 257 -3.34 -4.79 -2.29
C VAL A 257 -3.40 -3.63 -3.30
N TYR A 258 -3.36 -2.38 -2.84
CA TYR A 258 -3.32 -1.22 -3.74
C TYR A 258 -2.03 -1.13 -4.53
N THR A 259 -0.87 -1.42 -3.92
CA THR A 259 0.39 -1.52 -4.65
C THR A 259 0.32 -2.59 -5.74
N ALA A 260 -0.30 -3.75 -5.47
CA ALA A 260 -0.49 -4.80 -6.47
C ALA A 260 -1.46 -4.38 -7.60
N ILE A 261 -2.59 -3.75 -7.26
CA ILE A 261 -3.54 -3.21 -8.24
C ILE A 261 -2.87 -2.17 -9.13
N VAL A 262 -2.09 -1.27 -8.54
CA VAL A 262 -1.30 -0.26 -9.28
C VAL A 262 -0.30 -0.93 -10.21
N ALA A 263 0.45 -1.94 -9.75
CA ALA A 263 1.42 -2.63 -10.60
C ALA A 263 0.79 -3.33 -11.81
N ILE A 264 -0.44 -3.84 -11.67
CA ILE A 264 -1.16 -4.55 -12.75
C ILE A 264 -1.88 -3.57 -13.71
N LEU A 265 -2.50 -2.52 -13.17
CA LEU A 265 -3.36 -1.58 -13.92
C LEU A 265 -2.66 -0.29 -14.37
N LYS A 266 -1.37 -0.12 -14.08
CA LYS A 266 -0.55 0.99 -14.60
C LYS A 266 -0.52 0.94 -16.13
N SER A 267 -0.73 2.08 -16.82
CA SER A 267 -0.74 2.13 -18.29
C SER A 267 0.60 1.72 -18.91
N TYR A 268 1.69 2.01 -18.20
CA TYR A 268 3.06 1.65 -18.59
C TYR A 268 3.76 0.97 -17.43
N PRO A 269 3.45 -0.31 -17.15
CA PRO A 269 4.07 -1.04 -16.06
C PRO A 269 5.51 -1.39 -16.41
N SER A 270 6.40 -1.19 -15.44
CA SER A 270 7.78 -1.64 -15.51
C SER A 270 7.93 -3.00 -14.84
N ALA A 271 8.89 -3.81 -15.30
CA ALA A 271 9.27 -5.04 -14.61
C ALA A 271 9.61 -4.81 -13.12
N GLY A 272 10.14 -3.62 -12.78
CA GLY A 272 10.47 -3.23 -11.42
C GLY A 272 9.27 -2.98 -10.51
N ASP A 273 8.10 -2.64 -11.07
CA ASP A 273 6.86 -2.51 -10.26
C ASP A 273 6.46 -3.88 -9.68
N SER A 274 6.81 -4.97 -10.38
CA SER A 274 6.60 -6.32 -9.89
C SER A 274 7.50 -6.70 -8.73
N ALA A 275 8.68 -6.10 -8.66
CA ALA A 275 9.62 -6.36 -7.59
C ALA A 275 9.05 -5.97 -6.22
N LEU A 276 8.38 -4.81 -6.18
CA LEU A 276 7.84 -4.23 -4.95
C LEU A 276 6.67 -5.04 -4.39
N TYR A 277 5.67 -5.38 -5.20
CA TYR A 277 4.53 -6.14 -4.69
C TYR A 277 4.95 -7.57 -4.30
N LEU A 278 5.85 -8.22 -5.06
CA LEU A 278 6.36 -9.55 -4.70
C LEU A 278 7.20 -9.51 -3.42
N GLY A 279 7.99 -8.46 -3.17
CA GLY A 279 8.71 -8.28 -1.91
C GLY A 279 7.78 -8.07 -0.72
N LEU A 280 6.77 -7.21 -0.88
CA LEU A 280 5.75 -6.95 0.15
C LEU A 280 4.87 -8.17 0.44
N LEU A 281 4.72 -9.11 -0.50
CA LEU A 281 4.03 -10.38 -0.28
C LEU A 281 4.61 -11.10 0.94
N GLY A 282 5.93 -11.08 1.10
CA GLY A 282 6.66 -11.65 2.23
C GLY A 282 6.13 -11.22 3.60
N LEU A 283 5.66 -9.97 3.71
CA LEU A 283 5.16 -9.40 4.95
C LEU A 283 3.78 -9.97 5.33
N PHE A 284 2.98 -10.34 4.32
CA PHE A 284 1.59 -10.77 4.48
C PHE A 284 1.35 -12.24 4.12
N VAL A 285 2.40 -13.05 3.90
CA VAL A 285 2.27 -14.48 3.53
C VAL A 285 1.35 -15.23 4.49
N ASN A 286 1.52 -15.01 5.80
CA ASN A 286 0.71 -15.69 6.82
C ASN A 286 -0.77 -15.32 6.74
N GLU A 287 -1.07 -14.05 6.44
CA GLU A 287 -2.46 -13.56 6.30
C GLU A 287 -3.07 -14.05 4.98
N LEU A 288 -2.31 -14.04 3.88
CA LEU A 288 -2.77 -14.56 2.59
C LEU A 288 -3.01 -16.06 2.61
N ALA A 289 -2.12 -16.84 3.25
CA ALA A 289 -2.24 -18.29 3.31
C ALA A 289 -3.58 -18.70 3.93
N VAL A 290 -3.99 -18.05 5.02
CA VAL A 290 -5.28 -18.30 5.68
C VAL A 290 -6.44 -18.02 4.73
N HIS A 291 -6.41 -16.90 3.99
CA HIS A 291 -7.48 -16.53 3.07
C HIS A 291 -7.53 -17.41 1.81
N ILE A 292 -6.38 -17.74 1.22
CA ILE A 292 -6.28 -18.64 0.06
C ILE A 292 -6.77 -20.04 0.45
N LEU A 293 -6.33 -20.58 1.60
CA LEU A 293 -6.81 -21.87 2.09
C LEU A 293 -8.32 -21.86 2.31
N LEU A 294 -8.90 -20.76 2.82
CA LEU A 294 -10.34 -20.60 2.98
C LEU A 294 -11.08 -20.59 1.64
N VAL A 295 -10.57 -19.86 0.64
CA VAL A 295 -11.15 -19.82 -0.70
C VAL A 295 -11.04 -21.17 -1.38
N PHE A 296 -9.89 -21.84 -1.27
CA PHE A 296 -9.66 -23.16 -1.83
C PHE A 296 -10.57 -24.20 -1.16
N TRP A 297 -10.74 -24.10 0.15
CA TRP A 297 -11.65 -24.96 0.91
C TRP A 297 -13.11 -24.70 0.54
N ILE A 298 -13.54 -23.45 0.37
CA ILE A 298 -14.89 -23.11 -0.10
C ILE A 298 -15.13 -23.62 -1.53
N TYR A 299 -14.15 -23.46 -2.42
CA TYR A 299 -14.23 -23.91 -3.80
C TYR A 299 -14.31 -25.44 -3.90
N TRP A 300 -13.59 -26.16 -3.04
CA TRP A 300 -13.61 -27.63 -2.98
C TRP A 300 -14.80 -28.20 -2.16
N SER A 301 -15.40 -27.38 -1.29
CA SER A 301 -16.53 -27.75 -0.42
C SER A 301 -17.90 -27.51 -1.07
N LEU A 302 -17.97 -26.78 -2.20
CA LEU A 302 -19.19 -26.74 -3.00
C LEU A 302 -19.38 -28.10 -3.70
N PRO A 303 -20.43 -28.87 -3.37
CA PRO A 303 -20.76 -30.05 -4.17
C PRO A 303 -21.22 -29.57 -5.55
N THR A 304 -20.59 -30.09 -6.59
CA THR A 304 -21.04 -29.97 -7.99
C THR A 304 -22.45 -30.51 -8.17
#